data_AF-T2M1Z0-F1
#
_entry.id   AF-T2M1Z0-F1
#
_cell.length_a   1.000
_cell.length_b   1.000
_cell.length_c   1.000
_cell.angle_alpha   90.00
_cell.angle_beta   90.00
_cell.angle_gamma   90.00
#
_symmetry.space_group_name_H-M   'P 1'
#
loop_
_entity.id
_entity.type
_entity.pdbx_description
1 polymer ?
#
loop_
_entity_poly.entity_id
_entity_poly.type
_entity_poly.pdbx_seq_one_letter_code
_entity_poly.pdbx_strand_id
1 'polypeptide(L)'
;MSGTSSRYTVIPKQCLDVWVESIGISKLNDEICGNLAEDATYRIRETVHNAVMFMKHAKRTCLTTEDFNNALKEMNTEIIYGHGDAEALIYKAIPFKDGRVCYVDEKDKNLRDIALDSVYPMVGGETIVKGNWLALEGKIYSTDKTKEDINIDLNEPISSYFSNITHALLSHS
;
A
#
# COMPACT_ATOMS: atom_id res chain seq x y z
N MET A 1 15.15 3.09 -33.37
CA MET A 1 14.49 3.26 -32.04
C MET A 1 13.00 3.02 -32.23
N SER A 2 12.57 1.76 -32.15
CA SER A 2 11.15 1.42 -32.17
C SER A 2 10.56 1.75 -30.82
N GLY A 3 9.93 2.92 -30.70
CA GLY A 3 9.10 3.24 -29.53
C GLY A 3 7.98 2.22 -29.46
N THR A 4 8.06 1.30 -28.49
CA THR A 4 6.93 0.45 -28.13
C THR A 4 5.84 1.38 -27.61
N SER A 5 4.85 1.68 -28.45
CA SER A 5 3.61 2.32 -28.02
C SER A 5 3.01 1.43 -26.95
N SER A 6 3.21 1.80 -25.68
CA SER A 6 2.65 1.09 -24.53
C SER A 6 1.15 1.32 -24.59
N ARG A 7 0.43 0.40 -25.25
CA ARG A 7 -1.03 0.38 -25.18
C ARG A 7 -1.40 0.11 -23.74
N TYR A 8 -2.21 0.98 -23.17
CA TYR A 8 -2.80 0.72 -21.88
C TYR A 8 -3.69 -0.53 -21.97
N THR A 9 -3.68 -1.32 -20.90
CA THR A 9 -4.57 -2.47 -20.75
C THR A 9 -5.97 -1.96 -20.42
N VAL A 10 -6.96 -2.40 -21.19
CA VAL A 10 -8.39 -2.17 -20.94
C VAL A 10 -8.97 -3.41 -20.28
N ILE A 11 -9.95 -3.22 -19.40
CA ILE A 11 -10.71 -4.33 -18.80
C ILE A 11 -11.29 -5.22 -19.91
N PRO A 12 -11.12 -6.56 -19.84
CA PRO A 12 -11.70 -7.46 -20.82
C PRO A 12 -13.24 -7.35 -20.83
N LYS A 13 -13.85 -7.35 -22.02
CA LYS A 13 -15.32 -7.32 -22.17
C LYS A 13 -16.01 -8.46 -21.41
N GLN A 14 -15.35 -9.62 -21.32
CA GLN A 14 -15.82 -10.78 -20.56
C GLN A 14 -16.10 -10.45 -19.08
N CYS A 15 -15.32 -9.56 -18.45
CA CYS A 15 -15.55 -9.14 -17.07
C CYS A 15 -16.84 -8.33 -16.93
N LEU A 16 -17.14 -7.49 -17.92
CA LEU A 16 -18.40 -6.73 -17.96
C LEU A 16 -19.60 -7.63 -18.23
N ASP A 17 -19.48 -8.60 -19.14
CA ASP A 17 -20.56 -9.55 -19.42
C ASP A 17 -20.95 -10.31 -18.15
N VAL A 18 -19.97 -10.79 -17.37
CA VAL A 18 -20.21 -11.46 -16.08
C VAL A 18 -20.86 -10.50 -15.07
N TRP A 19 -20.43 -9.24 -15.01
CA TRP A 19 -21.00 -8.25 -14.10
C TRP A 19 -22.46 -7.92 -14.45
N VAL A 20 -22.76 -7.74 -15.73
CA VAL A 20 -24.10 -7.47 -16.25
C VAL A 20 -25.04 -8.66 -15.99
N GLU A 21 -24.55 -9.89 -16.23
CA GLU A 21 -25.29 -11.13 -15.92
C GLU A 21 -25.58 -11.25 -14.41
N SER A 22 -24.67 -10.80 -13.55
CA SER A 22 -24.87 -10.79 -12.09
C SER A 22 -26.01 -9.88 -11.62
N ILE A 23 -26.35 -8.87 -12.42
CA ILE A 23 -27.46 -7.92 -12.16
C ILE A 23 -28.76 -8.41 -12.84
N GLY A 24 -28.72 -9.54 -13.56
CA GLY A 24 -29.87 -10.13 -14.24
C GLY A 24 -30.09 -9.64 -15.68
N ILE A 25 -29.13 -8.92 -16.25
CA ILE A 25 -29.17 -8.48 -17.65
C ILE A 25 -28.42 -9.51 -18.51
N SER A 26 -29.02 -9.98 -19.62
CA SER A 26 -28.46 -11.11 -20.37
C SER A 26 -27.25 -10.77 -21.23
N LYS A 27 -27.27 -9.62 -21.92
CA LYS A 27 -26.15 -9.14 -22.74
C LYS A 27 -26.31 -7.65 -23.05
N LEU A 28 -25.22 -6.88 -23.00
CA LEU A 28 -25.16 -5.52 -23.52
C LEU A 28 -24.76 -5.48 -25.00
N ASN A 29 -25.05 -4.37 -25.67
CA ASN A 29 -24.50 -4.10 -27.00
C ASN A 29 -22.96 -4.04 -26.95
N ASP A 30 -22.28 -4.65 -27.92
CA ASP A 30 -20.81 -4.78 -27.95
C ASP A 30 -20.08 -3.43 -28.02
N GLU A 31 -20.73 -2.40 -28.57
CA GLU A 31 -20.26 -1.01 -28.61
C GLU A 31 -20.34 -0.35 -27.22
N ILE A 32 -21.50 -0.48 -26.55
CA ILE A 32 -21.71 0.04 -25.19
C ILE A 32 -20.76 -0.64 -24.21
N CYS A 33 -20.59 -1.97 -24.33
CA CYS A 33 -19.64 -2.74 -23.53
C CYS A 33 -18.19 -2.26 -23.74
N GLY A 34 -17.81 -1.94 -24.99
CA GLY A 34 -16.51 -1.34 -25.30
C GLY A 34 -16.30 0.01 -24.60
N ASN A 35 -17.25 0.93 -24.75
CA ASN A 35 -17.16 2.26 -24.15
C ASN A 35 -17.14 2.20 -22.61
N LEU A 36 -17.95 1.31 -22.01
CA LEU A 36 -17.97 1.12 -20.56
C LEU A 36 -16.65 0.52 -20.05
N ALA A 37 -16.03 -0.39 -20.79
CA ALA A 37 -14.73 -0.95 -20.42
C ALA A 37 -13.64 0.12 -20.41
N GLU A 38 -13.65 1.01 -21.40
CA GLU A 38 -12.71 2.14 -21.48
C GLU A 38 -12.94 3.13 -20.33
N ASP A 39 -14.19 3.51 -20.06
CA ASP A 39 -14.53 4.44 -18.97
C ASP A 39 -14.15 3.88 -17.59
N ALA A 40 -14.51 2.62 -17.31
CA ALA A 40 -14.13 1.96 -16.06
C ALA A 40 -12.60 1.86 -15.90
N THR A 41 -11.89 1.54 -16.99
CA THR A 41 -10.42 1.50 -16.99
C THR A 41 -9.83 2.88 -16.71
N TYR A 42 -10.40 3.93 -17.29
CA TYR A 42 -9.98 5.31 -17.05
C TYR A 42 -10.14 5.69 -15.58
N ARG A 43 -11.32 5.45 -15.01
CA ARG A 43 -11.61 5.77 -13.60
C ARG A 43 -10.66 5.04 -12.64
N ILE A 44 -10.38 3.76 -12.87
CA ILE A 44 -9.41 3.01 -12.05
C ILE A 44 -8.03 3.65 -12.14
N ARG A 45 -7.58 4.03 -13.34
CA ARG A 45 -6.27 4.66 -13.54
C ARG A 45 -6.18 6.01 -12.84
N GLU A 46 -7.22 6.81 -12.92
CA GLU A 46 -7.32 8.09 -12.23
C GLU A 46 -7.22 7.90 -10.71
N THR A 47 -8.00 6.97 -10.14
CA THR A 47 -7.93 6.67 -8.69
C THR A 47 -6.55 6.17 -8.27
N VAL A 48 -5.93 5.28 -9.05
CA VAL A 48 -4.57 4.80 -8.78
C VAL A 48 -3.56 5.95 -8.83
N HIS A 49 -3.70 6.87 -9.79
CA HIS A 49 -2.82 8.03 -9.89
C HIS A 49 -2.89 8.91 -8.64
N ASN A 50 -4.10 9.20 -8.17
CA ASN A 50 -4.31 9.99 -6.95
C ASN A 50 -3.78 9.25 -5.71
N ALA A 51 -4.00 7.94 -5.61
CA ALA A 51 -3.45 7.12 -4.52
C ALA A 51 -1.91 7.14 -4.47
N VAL A 52 -1.25 7.14 -5.63
CA VAL A 52 0.21 7.26 -5.71
C VAL A 52 0.70 8.62 -5.18
N MET A 53 -0.09 9.69 -5.31
CA MET A 53 0.26 10.97 -4.70
C MET A 53 0.25 10.88 -3.17
N PHE A 54 -0.79 10.29 -2.57
CA PHE A 54 -0.82 10.04 -1.12
C PHE A 54 0.38 9.22 -0.64
N MET A 55 0.73 8.15 -1.37
CA MET A 55 1.91 7.33 -1.06
C MET A 55 3.21 8.14 -1.07
N LYS A 56 3.40 8.99 -2.10
CA LYS A 56 4.59 9.84 -2.22
C LYS A 56 4.65 10.91 -1.14
N HIS A 57 3.51 11.52 -0.80
CA HIS A 57 3.42 12.50 0.28
C HIS A 57 3.71 11.87 1.64
N ALA A 58 3.36 10.59 1.83
CA ALA A 58 3.75 9.79 2.99
C ALA A 58 5.21 9.33 2.97
N LYS A 59 6.02 9.70 1.96
CA LYS A 59 7.41 9.26 1.75
C LYS A 59 7.58 7.74 1.66
N ARG A 60 6.55 7.03 1.17
CA ARG A 60 6.57 5.58 0.99
C ARG A 60 6.80 5.21 -0.48
N THR A 61 7.33 4.01 -0.70
CA THR A 61 7.52 3.42 -2.03
C THR A 61 6.54 2.29 -2.32
N CYS A 62 5.82 1.82 -1.30
CA CYS A 62 4.80 0.78 -1.40
C CYS A 62 3.41 1.41 -1.25
N LEU A 63 2.54 1.19 -2.23
CA LEU A 63 1.17 1.66 -2.23
C LEU A 63 0.33 0.80 -1.29
N THR A 64 -0.39 1.43 -0.38
CA THR A 64 -1.25 0.74 0.60
C THR A 64 -2.73 0.96 0.34
N THR A 65 -3.56 0.13 0.95
CA THR A 65 -5.03 0.26 0.92
C THR A 65 -5.50 1.60 1.49
N GLU A 66 -4.78 2.15 2.46
CA GLU A 66 -5.07 3.47 3.03
C GLU A 66 -4.87 4.59 2.01
N ASP A 67 -3.81 4.55 1.20
CA ASP A 67 -3.59 5.53 0.12
C ASP A 67 -4.73 5.50 -0.90
N PHE A 68 -5.19 4.30 -1.24
CA PHE A 68 -6.31 4.10 -2.17
C PHE A 68 -7.62 4.61 -1.58
N ASN A 69 -7.89 4.32 -0.30
CA ASN A 69 -9.08 4.81 0.40
C ASN A 69 -9.07 6.34 0.56
N ASN A 70 -7.89 6.96 0.76
CA ASN A 70 -7.78 8.42 0.79
C ASN A 70 -8.08 9.04 -0.58
N ALA A 71 -7.61 8.42 -1.68
CA ALA A 71 -7.97 8.85 -3.03
C ALA A 71 -9.47 8.72 -3.32
N LEU A 72 -10.12 7.64 -2.88
CA LEU A 72 -11.56 7.47 -3.03
C LEU A 72 -12.35 8.54 -2.28
N LYS A 73 -11.94 8.86 -1.04
CA LYS A 73 -12.54 9.95 -0.25
C LYS A 73 -12.42 11.30 -0.95
N GLU A 74 -11.24 11.62 -1.49
CA GLU A 74 -11.02 12.87 -2.24
C GLU A 74 -11.91 12.95 -3.49
N MET A 75 -12.15 11.82 -4.14
CA MET A 75 -13.06 11.70 -5.29
C MET A 75 -14.55 11.63 -4.91
N ASN A 76 -14.91 11.87 -3.63
CA ASN A 76 -16.27 11.72 -3.09
C ASN A 76 -16.91 10.35 -3.39
N THR A 77 -16.10 9.30 -3.42
CA THR A 77 -16.53 7.91 -3.61
C THR A 77 -16.41 7.16 -2.30
N GLU A 78 -17.29 6.18 -2.07
CA GLU A 78 -17.23 5.31 -0.90
C GLU A 78 -15.89 4.55 -0.85
N ILE A 79 -15.34 4.40 0.36
CA ILE A 79 -14.12 3.63 0.56
C ILE A 79 -14.41 2.13 0.57
N ILE A 80 -13.37 1.34 0.30
CA ILE A 80 -13.47 -0.11 0.32
C ILE A 80 -13.02 -0.61 1.69
N TYR A 81 -13.95 -1.28 2.39
CA TYR A 81 -13.73 -1.90 3.70
C TYR A 81 -13.24 -3.34 3.55
N GLY A 82 -12.71 -3.91 4.63
CA GLY A 82 -12.31 -5.33 4.65
C GLY A 82 -10.94 -5.63 4.04
N HIS A 83 -10.11 -4.61 3.80
CA HIS A 83 -8.73 -4.76 3.31
C HIS A 83 -7.73 -4.08 4.24
N GLY A 84 -6.52 -4.66 4.33
CA GLY A 84 -5.45 -4.18 5.22
C GLY A 84 -5.12 -5.15 6.36
N ASP A 85 -5.68 -6.36 6.36
CA ASP A 85 -5.24 -7.43 7.25
C ASP A 85 -3.80 -7.86 6.94
N ALA A 86 -3.09 -8.38 7.94
CA ALA A 86 -1.76 -8.95 7.77
C ALA A 86 -1.79 -10.27 6.99
N GLU A 87 -2.94 -10.97 7.01
CA GLU A 87 -3.13 -12.21 6.28
C GLU A 87 -3.39 -11.92 4.79
N ALA A 88 -2.53 -12.47 3.92
CA ALA A 88 -2.66 -12.30 2.48
C ALA A 88 -3.87 -13.05 1.93
N LEU A 89 -4.66 -12.41 1.07
CA LEU A 89 -5.77 -13.04 0.36
C LEU A 89 -5.26 -14.12 -0.60
N ILE A 90 -5.85 -15.32 -0.50
CA ILE A 90 -5.52 -16.45 -1.37
C ILE A 90 -6.55 -16.52 -2.49
N TYR A 91 -6.11 -16.25 -3.72
CA TYR A 91 -6.94 -16.39 -4.91
C TYR A 91 -6.81 -17.79 -5.50
N LYS A 92 -7.93 -18.47 -5.69
CA LYS A 92 -8.02 -19.75 -6.39
C LYS A 92 -8.72 -19.57 -7.73
N ALA A 93 -8.28 -20.31 -8.74
CA ALA A 93 -8.88 -20.29 -10.07
C ALA A 93 -9.45 -21.67 -10.42
N ILE A 94 -10.68 -21.71 -10.91
CA ILE A 94 -11.34 -22.92 -11.39
C ILE A 94 -11.62 -22.75 -12.89
N PRO A 95 -11.39 -23.78 -13.73
CA PRO A 95 -11.77 -23.73 -15.14
C PRO A 95 -13.29 -23.60 -15.27
N PHE A 96 -13.74 -22.66 -16.11
CA PHE A 96 -15.16 -22.46 -16.39
C PHE A 96 -15.36 -22.07 -17.85
N LYS A 97 -16.09 -22.91 -18.60
CA LYS A 97 -16.26 -22.79 -20.06
C LYS A 97 -14.90 -22.57 -20.75
N ASP A 98 -14.77 -21.50 -21.53
CA ASP A 98 -13.55 -21.12 -22.26
C ASP A 98 -12.58 -20.26 -21.44
N GLY A 99 -12.77 -20.16 -20.12
CA GLY A 99 -12.01 -19.25 -19.27
C GLY A 99 -11.70 -19.81 -17.88
N ARG A 100 -11.31 -18.89 -16.98
CA ARG A 100 -11.03 -19.17 -15.57
C ARG A 100 -11.86 -18.22 -14.72
N VAL A 101 -12.54 -18.78 -13.73
CA VAL A 101 -13.21 -18.01 -12.68
C VAL A 101 -12.30 -18.01 -11.46
N CYS A 102 -11.92 -16.83 -11.02
CA CYS A 102 -11.12 -16.63 -9.82
C CYS A 102 -12.04 -16.28 -8.65
N TYR A 103 -11.78 -16.87 -7.49
CA TYR A 103 -12.47 -16.55 -6.24
C TYR A 103 -11.47 -16.42 -5.10
N VAL A 104 -11.87 -15.72 -4.05
CA VAL A 104 -11.11 -15.61 -2.81
C VAL A 104 -11.45 -16.81 -1.93
N ASP A 105 -10.43 -17.58 -1.55
CA ASP A 105 -10.60 -18.70 -0.62
C ASP A 105 -10.67 -18.19 0.81
N GLU A 106 -11.84 -17.71 1.21
CA GLU A 106 -12.09 -17.23 2.57
C GLU A 106 -12.37 -18.42 3.48
N LYS A 107 -11.53 -18.60 4.50
CA LYS A 107 -11.75 -19.61 5.53
C LYS A 107 -12.63 -19.02 6.62
N ASP A 108 -13.69 -19.75 6.97
CA ASP A 108 -14.50 -19.41 8.13
C ASP A 108 -13.62 -19.39 9.39
N LYS A 109 -13.66 -18.28 10.11
CA LYS A 109 -12.98 -18.14 11.39
C LYS A 109 -14.00 -18.29 12.52
N ASN A 110 -13.69 -19.12 13.50
CA ASN A 110 -14.53 -19.27 14.69
C ASN A 110 -14.31 -18.07 15.62
N LEU A 111 -15.38 -17.31 15.87
CA LEU A 111 -15.33 -16.12 16.70
C LEU A 111 -14.89 -16.42 18.14
N ARG A 112 -15.19 -17.60 18.68
CA ARG A 112 -14.74 -18.00 20.03
C ARG A 112 -13.23 -18.20 20.05
N ASP A 113 -12.69 -18.86 19.03
CA ASP A 113 -11.26 -19.12 18.93
C ASP A 113 -10.49 -17.81 18.76
N ILE A 114 -10.99 -16.87 17.95
CA ILE A 114 -10.43 -15.51 17.82
C ILE A 114 -10.49 -14.76 19.15
N ALA A 115 -11.63 -14.80 19.86
CA ALA A 115 -11.80 -14.07 21.12
C ALA A 115 -10.94 -14.62 22.26
N LEU A 116 -10.61 -15.91 22.22
CA LEU A 116 -9.74 -16.59 23.18
C LEU A 116 -8.27 -16.55 22.76
N ASP A 117 -7.95 -16.06 21.56
CA ASP A 117 -6.59 -15.98 21.08
C ASP A 117 -5.75 -15.05 21.97
N SER A 118 -4.59 -15.55 22.40
CA SER A 118 -3.69 -14.84 23.31
C SER A 118 -2.69 -13.93 22.60
N VAL A 119 -2.80 -13.79 21.27
CA VAL A 119 -1.93 -12.92 20.48
C VAL A 119 -2.35 -11.46 20.71
N TYR A 120 -1.66 -10.80 21.62
CA TYR A 120 -1.76 -9.36 21.79
C TYR A 120 -0.99 -8.65 20.67
N PRO A 121 -1.53 -7.57 20.10
CA PRO A 121 -0.75 -6.75 19.20
C PRO A 121 0.48 -6.23 19.96
N MET A 122 1.66 -6.61 19.49
CA MET A 122 2.89 -6.05 20.06
C MET A 122 2.88 -4.56 19.72
N VAL A 123 2.71 -3.72 20.74
CA VAL A 123 2.83 -2.28 20.59
C VAL A 123 4.27 -2.02 20.17
N GLY A 124 4.45 -1.38 19.02
CA GLY A 124 5.77 -0.91 18.60
C GLY A 124 6.34 -0.04 19.72
N GLY A 125 7.60 -0.29 20.09
CA GLY A 125 8.27 0.56 21.08
C GLY A 125 8.31 2.03 20.64
N GLU A 126 8.64 2.91 21.56
CA GLU A 126 8.73 4.34 21.27
C GLU A 126 9.72 4.62 20.13
N THR A 127 9.34 5.54 19.24
CA THR A 127 10.21 5.96 18.13
C THR A 127 11.42 6.72 18.68
N ILE A 128 12.61 6.13 18.54
CA ILE A 128 13.88 6.75 18.98
C ILE A 128 14.71 7.13 17.75
N VAL A 129 15.26 8.35 17.74
CA VAL A 129 16.20 8.80 16.71
C VAL A 129 17.63 8.46 17.12
N LYS A 130 18.37 7.75 16.27
CA LYS A 130 19.80 7.45 16.46
C LYS A 130 20.62 8.15 15.38
N GLY A 131 21.56 9.02 15.79
CA GLY A 131 22.49 9.69 14.88
C GLY A 131 23.77 8.89 14.67
N ASN A 132 24.23 8.81 13.43
CA ASN A 132 25.53 8.24 13.07
C ASN A 132 26.18 9.11 11.98
N TRP A 133 27.52 9.11 11.90
CA TRP A 133 28.24 9.79 10.83
C TRP A 133 28.10 9.01 9.52
N LEU A 134 27.41 9.59 8.53
CA LEU A 134 27.33 9.01 7.19
C LEU A 134 28.61 9.29 6.37
N ALA A 135 29.18 10.48 6.53
CA ALA A 135 30.42 10.87 5.89
C ALA A 135 31.17 11.92 6.72
N LEU A 136 32.50 11.84 6.69
CA LEU A 136 33.41 12.83 7.26
C LEU A 136 34.32 13.32 6.14
N GLU A 137 34.38 14.64 5.93
CA GLU A 137 35.23 15.26 4.88
C GLU A 137 35.06 14.64 3.48
N GLY A 138 33.82 14.29 3.11
CA GLY A 138 33.51 13.68 1.82
C GLY A 138 33.82 12.18 1.70
N LYS A 139 34.33 11.54 2.77
CA LYS A 139 34.51 10.08 2.82
C LYS A 139 33.35 9.42 3.54
N ILE A 140 32.70 8.45 2.88
CA ILE A 140 31.59 7.67 3.46
C ILE A 140 32.13 6.78 4.58
N TYR A 141 31.54 6.88 5.76
CA TYR A 141 31.82 6.01 6.89
C TYR A 141 30.77 4.88 6.86
N SER A 142 31.18 3.69 6.44
CA SER A 142 30.29 2.52 6.53
C SER A 142 30.33 2.00 7.96
N THR A 143 29.17 2.02 8.62
CA THR A 143 28.97 1.53 9.99
C THR A 143 29.12 0.00 10.14
N ASP A 144 29.51 -0.71 9.08
CA ASP A 144 29.72 -2.16 9.09
C ASP A 144 31.16 -2.57 9.46
N LYS A 145 32.09 -1.61 9.53
CA LYS A 145 33.44 -1.85 10.04
C LYS A 145 33.47 -1.50 11.51
N THR A 146 33.29 -2.54 12.34
CA THR A 146 33.60 -2.60 13.78
C THR A 146 33.07 -1.44 14.62
N LYS A 147 32.26 -1.74 15.62
CA LYS A 147 32.12 -0.91 16.83
C LYS A 147 33.51 -0.72 17.46
N GLU A 148 34.35 0.13 16.90
CA GLU A 148 35.23 0.93 17.73
C GLU A 148 34.28 1.91 18.38
N ASP A 149 34.04 1.71 19.67
CA ASP A 149 33.39 2.70 20.52
C ASP A 149 34.24 3.96 20.38
N ILE A 150 33.87 4.85 19.46
CA ILE A 150 34.36 6.21 19.46
C ILE A 150 33.78 6.76 20.76
N ASN A 151 34.58 6.68 21.82
CA ASN A 151 34.28 7.27 23.11
C ASN A 151 34.42 8.78 22.91
N ILE A 152 33.41 9.36 22.25
CA ILE A 152 33.19 10.79 22.22
C ILE A 152 32.80 11.09 23.65
N ASP A 153 33.76 11.60 24.42
CA ASP A 153 33.52 12.11 25.76
C ASP A 153 32.43 13.18 25.62
N LEU A 154 31.20 12.79 25.95
CA LEU A 154 30.00 13.60 25.72
C LEU A 154 30.06 14.75 26.72
N ASN A 155 30.67 15.86 26.31
CA ASN A 155 30.61 17.09 27.08
C ASN A 155 29.13 17.46 27.29
N GLU A 156 28.80 17.88 28.51
CA GLU A 156 27.45 18.30 28.94
C GLU A 156 26.69 19.18 27.93
N PRO A 157 27.32 20.15 27.23
CA PRO A 157 26.65 20.99 26.23
C PRO A 157 26.19 20.22 24.99
N ILE A 158 26.97 19.21 24.55
CA ILE A 158 26.67 18.42 23.36
C ILE A 158 25.48 17.49 23.65
N SER A 159 25.44 16.90 24.85
CA SER A 159 24.30 16.10 25.30
C SER A 159 23.02 16.94 25.39
N SER A 160 23.12 18.17 25.93
CA SER A 160 21.99 19.11 25.98
C SER A 160 21.48 19.51 24.59
N TYR A 161 22.39 19.77 23.65
CA TYR A 161 22.05 20.09 22.26
C TYR A 161 21.26 18.96 21.58
N PHE A 162 21.74 17.71 21.69
CA PHE A 162 21.04 16.58 21.10
C PHE A 162 19.68 16.35 21.75
N SER A 163 19.58 16.45 23.08
CA SER A 163 18.31 16.36 23.79
C SER A 163 17.31 17.40 23.31
N ASN A 164 17.74 18.66 23.15
CA ASN A 164 16.86 19.74 22.72
C ASN A 164 16.39 19.58 21.27
N ILE A 165 17.26 19.12 20.36
CA ILE A 165 16.86 18.85 18.97
C ILE A 165 15.91 17.66 18.90
N THR A 166 16.18 16.59 19.64
CA THR A 166 15.29 15.43 19.69
C THR A 166 13.92 15.84 20.23
N HIS A 167 13.88 16.66 21.28
CA HIS A 167 12.63 17.17 21.81
C HIS A 167 11.89 18.05 20.79
N ALA A 168 12.57 18.99 20.13
CA ALA A 168 11.95 19.88 19.15
C ALA A 168 11.41 19.16 17.92
N LEU A 169 12.05 18.06 17.49
CA LEU A 169 11.62 17.28 16.33
C LEU A 169 10.49 16.30 16.65
N LEU A 170 10.43 15.79 17.89
CA LEU A 170 9.47 14.74 18.28
C LEU A 170 8.32 15.25 19.15
N SER A 171 8.41 16.43 19.77
CA SER A 171 7.34 16.96 20.65
C SER A 171 6.18 17.62 19.89
N HIS A 172 6.17 17.60 18.56
CA HIS A 172 5.16 18.25 17.72
C HIS A 172 4.29 17.26 16.93
N SER A 173 4.16 16.02 17.41
CA SER A 173 3.14 15.06 16.96
C SER A 173 2.14 14.76 18.07
#